data_AF-A0A9D1MHX7-F1
#
_entry.id   AF-A0A9D1MHX7-F1
#
_cell.length_a   1.000
_cell.length_b   1.000
_cell.length_c   1.000
_cell.angle_alpha   90.00
_cell.angle_beta   90.00
_cell.angle_gamma   90.00
#
_symmetry.space_group_name_H-M   'P 1'
#
loop_
_entity.id
_entity.type
_entity.pdbx_description
1 polymer ?
#
loop_
_entity_poly.entity_id
_entity_poly.type
_entity_poly.pdbx_seq_one_letter_code
_entity_poly.pdbx_strand_id
1 'polypeptide(L)'
;EAEDNCAVMAATELKDYLENGNVTNSVNFPRLSKDREYDERITVVCNAGQSVPQDLEAILADYKYSMKYAEKGSVGYAIIDISGDLCNGDSALMDRLSDLDNVISIRIL
;
A
#
# COMPACT_ATOMS: atom_id res chain seq x y z
N GLU A 1 -23.22 23.82 0.33
CA GLU A 1 -23.74 22.43 0.28
C GLU A 1 -22.92 21.50 -0.61
N ALA A 2 -22.91 21.64 -1.94
CA ALA A 2 -22.11 20.75 -2.80
C ALA A 2 -20.60 20.86 -2.52
N GLU A 3 -20.09 22.06 -2.27
CA GLU A 3 -18.68 22.33 -1.96
C GLU A 3 -18.27 21.82 -0.57
N ASP A 4 -19.12 22.02 0.44
CA ASP A 4 -18.89 21.51 1.81
C ASP A 4 -18.83 19.97 1.82
N ASN A 5 -19.73 19.32 1.07
CA ASN A 5 -19.74 17.87 0.93
C ASN A 5 -18.47 17.36 0.23
N CYS A 6 -17.97 18.08 -0.78
CA CYS A 6 -16.70 17.76 -1.43
C CYS A 6 -15.51 17.93 -0.47
N ALA A 7 -15.49 18.98 0.35
CA ALA A 7 -14.43 19.21 1.32
C ALA A 7 -14.39 18.12 2.41
N VAL A 8 -15.55 17.72 2.93
CA VAL A 8 -15.66 16.63 3.92
C VAL A 8 -15.24 15.29 3.32
N MET A 9 -15.64 15.01 2.08
CA MET A 9 -15.22 13.80 1.36
C MET A 9 -13.71 13.76 1.19
N ALA A 10 -13.10 14.83 0.66
CA ALA A 10 -11.66 14.90 0.45
C ALA A 10 -10.87 14.74 1.76
N ALA A 11 -11.31 15.38 2.84
CA ALA A 11 -10.69 15.24 4.15
C ALA A 11 -10.79 13.80 4.69
N THR A 12 -11.95 13.16 4.52
CA THR A 12 -12.18 11.77 4.95
C THR A 12 -11.30 10.80 4.17
N GLU A 13 -11.19 10.98 2.86
CA GLU A 13 -10.34 10.15 2.00
C GLU A 13 -8.85 10.35 2.28
N LEU A 14 -8.41 11.59 2.53
CA LEU A 14 -7.04 11.87 2.95
C LEU A 14 -6.71 11.19 4.29
N LYS A 15 -7.64 11.24 5.26
CA LYS A 15 -7.49 10.55 6.53
C LYS A 15 -7.34 9.04 6.32
N ASP A 16 -8.22 8.44 5.53
CA ASP A 16 -8.20 6.99 5.26
C ASP A 16 -6.93 6.55 4.51
N TYR A 17 -6.41 7.39 3.61
CA TYR A 17 -5.11 7.15 2.97
C TYR A 17 -3.93 7.25 3.95
N LEU A 18 -3.98 8.22 4.87
CA LEU A 18 -2.89 8.43 5.83
C LEU A 18 -2.86 7.33 6.90
N GLU A 19 -4.02 6.88 7.39
CA GLU A 19 -4.16 5.92 8.48
C GLU A 19 -4.21 4.46 7.98
N ASN A 20 -4.88 4.19 6.87
CA ASN A 20 -5.10 2.83 6.37
C ASN A 20 -4.50 2.56 5.00
N GLY A 21 -3.98 3.58 4.31
CA GLY A 21 -3.46 3.44 2.96
C GLY A 21 -4.53 3.28 1.89
N ASN A 22 -5.81 3.39 2.23
CA ASN A 22 -6.89 3.21 1.28
C ASN A 22 -6.98 4.41 0.32
N VAL A 23 -7.23 4.12 -0.95
CA VAL A 23 -7.41 5.12 -2.01
C VAL A 23 -8.71 4.86 -2.73
N THR A 24 -9.68 5.76 -2.57
CA THR A 24 -11.04 5.59 -3.11
C THR A 24 -11.28 6.42 -4.37
N ASN A 25 -11.04 7.74 -4.33
CA ASN A 25 -11.33 8.64 -5.45
C ASN A 25 -10.09 9.43 -5.90
N SER A 26 -9.02 8.73 -6.29
CA SER A 26 -7.85 9.38 -6.84
C SER A 26 -7.93 9.61 -8.35
N VAL A 27 -7.56 10.82 -8.77
CA VAL A 27 -7.48 11.21 -10.20
C VAL A 27 -6.31 10.52 -10.90
N ASN A 28 -5.18 10.33 -10.22
CA ASN A 28 -3.91 9.87 -10.80
C ASN A 28 -3.35 8.59 -10.16
N PHE A 29 -3.98 8.05 -9.13
CA PHE A 29 -3.49 6.91 -8.36
C PHE A 29 -4.43 5.70 -8.45
N PRO A 30 -3.94 4.45 -8.30
CA PRO A 30 -4.79 3.26 -8.28
C PRO A 30 -5.85 3.34 -7.19
N ARG A 31 -7.08 2.92 -7.52
CA ARG A 31 -8.16 2.76 -6.53
C ARG A 31 -7.98 1.42 -5.84
N LEU A 32 -7.67 1.46 -4.55
CA LEU A 32 -7.42 0.26 -3.77
C LEU A 32 -7.91 0.46 -2.34
N SER A 33 -8.77 -0.43 -1.88
CA SER A 33 -9.26 -0.45 -0.51
C SER A 33 -9.19 -1.87 0.04
N LYS A 34 -8.67 -1.98 1.27
CA LYS A 34 -8.44 -3.24 1.94
C LYS A 34 -8.69 -3.07 3.45
N ASP A 35 -9.63 -3.84 3.97
CA ASP A 35 -9.81 -3.96 5.41
C ASP A 35 -8.55 -4.54 6.06
N ARG A 36 -8.25 -4.09 7.28
CA ARG A 36 -7.05 -4.51 8.01
C ARG A 36 -7.25 -5.93 8.54
N GLU A 37 -6.38 -6.83 8.09
CA GLU A 37 -6.42 -8.26 8.45
C GLU A 37 -5.36 -8.62 9.50
N TYR A 38 -4.24 -7.89 9.57
CA TYR A 38 -3.15 -8.15 10.50
C TYR A 38 -2.63 -6.87 11.18
N ASP A 39 -1.72 -7.08 12.14
CA ASP A 39 -1.25 -6.07 13.11
C ASP A 39 -0.39 -4.97 12.47
N GLU A 40 0.35 -5.30 11.41
CA GLU A 40 1.24 -4.36 10.73
C GLU A 40 0.79 -4.15 9.29
N ARG A 41 0.77 -2.89 8.83
CA ARG A 41 0.40 -2.56 7.45
C ARG A 41 1.53 -1.83 6.75
N ILE A 42 1.89 -2.33 5.58
CA ILE A 42 2.82 -1.70 4.67
C ILE A 42 2.07 -1.28 3.41
N THR A 43 2.37 -0.09 2.91
CA THR A 43 1.94 0.35 1.59
C THR A 43 3.17 0.53 0.71
N VAL A 44 3.08 0.04 -0.52
CA VAL A 44 4.17 0.12 -1.50
C VAL A 44 3.64 0.79 -2.75
N VAL A 45 4.31 1.86 -3.18
CA VAL A 45 4.11 2.53 -4.46
C VAL A 45 5.25 2.10 -5.37
N CYS A 46 4.92 1.69 -6.59
CA CYS A 46 5.91 1.23 -7.57
C CYS A 46 5.53 1.66 -8.98
N ASN A 47 6.45 1.49 -9.92
CA ASN A 47 6.10 1.48 -11.34
C ASN A 47 5.30 0.21 -11.64
N ALA A 48 4.20 0.35 -12.37
CA ALA A 48 3.34 -0.76 -12.79
C ALA A 48 4.12 -1.74 -13.68
N GLY A 49 3.78 -3.02 -13.59
CA GLY A 49 4.52 -4.07 -14.28
C GLY A 49 3.99 -5.46 -13.96
N GLN A 50 3.97 -6.34 -14.96
CA GLN A 50 3.36 -7.67 -14.84
C GLN A 50 4.01 -8.57 -13.78
N SER A 51 5.26 -8.32 -13.39
CA SER A 51 5.98 -9.11 -12.39
C SER A 51 5.82 -8.57 -10.96
N VAL A 52 5.33 -7.33 -10.78
CA VAL A 52 5.36 -6.67 -9.46
C VAL A 52 4.62 -7.48 -8.40
N PRO A 53 3.38 -7.97 -8.63
CA PRO A 53 2.69 -8.77 -7.63
C PRO A 53 3.50 -9.99 -7.21
N GLN A 54 4.09 -10.70 -8.17
CA GLN A 54 4.87 -11.92 -7.93
C GLN A 54 6.18 -11.62 -7.20
N ASP A 55 6.83 -10.50 -7.52
CA ASP A 55 8.06 -10.05 -6.85
C ASP A 55 7.76 -9.71 -5.38
N LEU A 56 6.65 -9.01 -5.11
CA LEU A 56 6.20 -8.73 -3.74
C LEU A 56 5.83 -10.02 -2.99
N GLU A 57 5.08 -10.93 -3.62
CA GLU A 57 4.72 -12.22 -3.03
C GLU A 57 5.96 -13.06 -2.69
N ALA A 58 7.00 -13.04 -3.53
CA ALA A 58 8.26 -13.72 -3.29
C ALA A 58 9.03 -13.13 -2.09
N ILE A 59 8.99 -11.81 -1.92
CA ILE A 59 9.59 -11.15 -0.74
C ILE A 59 8.87 -11.55 0.54
N LEU A 60 7.54 -11.63 0.46
CA LEU A 60 6.66 -11.93 1.59
C LEU A 60 6.51 -13.43 1.88
N ALA A 61 7.16 -14.31 1.13
CA ALA A 61 6.94 -15.76 1.20
C ALA A 61 7.14 -16.38 2.59
N ASP A 62 8.05 -15.82 3.39
CA ASP A 62 8.35 -16.29 4.75
C ASP A 62 7.40 -15.72 5.82
N TYR A 63 6.48 -14.84 5.41
CA TYR A 63 5.58 -14.11 6.30
C TYR A 63 4.14 -14.60 6.12
N LYS A 64 3.36 -14.48 7.20
CA LYS A 64 1.91 -14.59 7.09
C LYS A 64 1.37 -13.22 6.68
N TYR A 65 1.00 -13.08 5.41
CA TYR A 65 0.56 -11.82 4.83
C TYR A 65 -0.82 -11.91 4.17
N SER A 66 -1.43 -10.73 3.96
CA SER A 66 -2.55 -10.52 3.05
C SER A 66 -2.26 -9.27 2.24
N MET A 67 -2.31 -9.39 0.90
CA MET A 67 -1.97 -8.30 0.00
C MET A 67 -3.13 -8.01 -0.95
N LYS A 68 -3.35 -6.72 -1.22
CA LYS A 68 -4.05 -6.29 -2.44
C LYS A 68 -3.13 -5.41 -3.27
N TYR A 69 -3.27 -5.52 -4.59
CA TYR A 69 -2.53 -4.75 -5.56
C TYR A 69 -3.47 -4.18 -6.62
N ALA A 70 -3.19 -2.95 -7.06
CA ALA A 70 -3.86 -2.33 -8.19
C ALA A 70 -2.92 -1.40 -8.94
N GLU A 71 -3.21 -1.19 -10.22
CA GLU A 71 -2.46 -0.30 -11.09
C GLU A 71 -3.37 0.75 -11.72
N LYS A 72 -2.78 1.89 -12.10
CA LYS A 72 -3.41 2.93 -12.90
C LYS A 72 -2.35 3.61 -13.75
N GLY A 73 -2.41 3.36 -15.06
CA GLY A 73 -1.37 3.82 -15.98
C GLY A 73 -0.04 3.17 -15.64
N SER A 74 0.99 3.97 -15.35
CA SER A 74 2.33 3.50 -15.01
C SER A 74 2.57 3.34 -13.50
N VAL A 75 1.55 3.56 -12.66
CA VAL A 75 1.69 3.50 -11.20
C VAL A 75 1.01 2.23 -10.67
N GLY A 76 1.76 1.44 -9.90
CA GLY A 76 1.27 0.33 -9.11
C GLY A 76 1.21 0.70 -7.63
N TYR A 77 0.25 0.11 -6.92
CA TYR A 77 0.06 0.33 -5.51
C TYR A 77 -0.35 -0.96 -4.81
N ALA A 78 0.36 -1.30 -3.73
CA ALA A 78 0.06 -2.45 -2.89
C ALA A 78 -0.29 -1.99 -1.47
N ILE A 79 -1.30 -2.63 -0.87
CA ILE A 79 -1.57 -2.60 0.57
C ILE A 79 -1.33 -4.02 1.08
N ILE A 80 -0.35 -4.16 1.97
CA ILE A 80 0.11 -5.43 2.52
C ILE A 80 -0.09 -5.40 4.02
N ASP A 81 -0.85 -6.35 4.55
CA ASP A 81 -0.94 -6.60 5.98
C ASP A 81 -0.07 -7.80 6.32
N ILE A 82 0.71 -7.71 7.38
CA ILE A 82 1.61 -8.77 7.85
C ILE A 82 1.31 -9.08 9.32
N SER A 83 1.26 -10.36 9.66
CA SER A 83 1.18 -10.81 11.05
C SER A 83 2.58 -10.84 11.65
N GLY A 84 2.79 -10.09 12.72
CA GLY A 84 4.08 -9.97 13.39
C GLY A 84 4.34 -8.54 13.86
N ASP A 85 5.54 -8.30 14.36
CA ASP A 85 5.99 -6.99 14.83
C ASP A 85 7.15 -6.53 13.95
N LEU A 86 6.83 -5.67 12.97
CA LEU A 86 7.83 -5.09 12.07
C LEU A 86 8.64 -4.00 12.78
N CYS A 87 8.04 -3.34 13.77
CA CYS A 87 8.63 -2.24 14.52
C CYS A 87 9.86 -2.67 15.36
N ASN A 88 9.96 -3.95 15.73
CA ASN A 88 11.03 -4.46 16.61
C ASN A 88 12.20 -5.17 15.92
N GLY A 89 12.32 -5.17 14.58
CA GLY A 89 13.56 -5.66 13.99
C GLY A 89 13.61 -6.03 12.52
N ASP A 90 12.52 -5.90 11.75
CA ASP A 90 12.53 -6.42 10.38
C ASP A 90 13.01 -5.41 9.33
N SER A 91 14.18 -4.81 9.60
CA SER A 91 14.93 -4.02 8.63
C SER A 91 15.17 -4.78 7.33
N ALA A 92 15.34 -6.11 7.41
CA ALA A 92 15.58 -6.98 6.26
C ALA A 92 14.39 -7.00 5.28
N LEU A 93 13.13 -6.99 5.75
CA LEU A 93 11.98 -6.88 4.86
C LEU A 93 11.96 -5.54 4.12
N MET A 94 12.20 -4.45 4.84
CA MET A 94 12.19 -3.10 4.26
C MET A 94 13.32 -2.91 3.26
N ASP A 95 14.51 -3.47 3.53
CA ASP A 95 15.64 -3.48 2.61
C ASP A 95 15.30 -4.26 1.34
N ARG A 96 14.75 -5.48 1.47
CA ARG A 96 14.33 -6.29 0.31
C ARG A 96 13.27 -5.61 -0.54
N LEU A 97 12.31 -4.93 0.07
CA LEU A 97 11.30 -4.14 -0.64
C LEU A 97 11.91 -2.93 -1.33
N SER A 98 12.89 -2.28 -0.71
CA SER A 98 13.58 -1.11 -1.26
C SER A 98 14.54 -1.46 -2.40
N ASP A 99 15.07 -2.68 -2.41
CA ASP A 99 15.96 -3.21 -3.46
C ASP A 99 15.24 -3.54 -4.77
N LEU A 100 13.90 -3.57 -4.77
CA LEU A 100 13.13 -3.70 -6.01
C LEU A 100 13.27 -2.42 -6.84
N ASP A 101 13.91 -2.52 -8.01
CA ASP A 101 14.20 -1.40 -8.92
C ASP A 101 12.97 -0.53 -9.30
N ASN A 102 11.78 -1.10 -9.23
CA ASN A 102 10.52 -0.44 -9.57
C ASN A 102 9.82 0.21 -8.37
N VAL A 103 10.30 0.06 -7.14
CA VAL A 103 9.68 0.66 -5.95
C VAL A 103 10.02 2.15 -5.86
N ILE A 104 8.98 2.95 -5.63
CA ILE A 104 9.03 4.42 -5.57
C ILE A 104 8.93 4.89 -4.11
N SER A 105 8.07 4.26 -3.31
CA SER A 105 7.84 4.67 -1.92
C SER A 105 7.29 3.50 -1.11
N ILE A 106 7.72 3.42 0.15
CA ILE A 106 7.21 2.46 1.13
C ILE A 106 6.76 3.25 2.37
N ARG A 107 5.61 2.89 2.96
CA ARG A 107 5.16 3.44 4.26
C ARG A 107 4.69 2.30 5.16
N ILE A 108 5.06 2.37 6.44
CA ILE A 108 4.50 1.53 7.51
C ILE A 108 3.37 2.33 8.18
N LEU A 109 2.22 1.70 8.42
CA LEU A 109 1.00 2.27 8.98
C LEU A 109 0.54 1.50 10.22
#